data_AF-Q6N7Y8-F1
#
_entry.id   AF-Q6N7Y8-F1
#
_cell.length_a   1.000
_cell.length_b   1.000
_cell.length_c   1.000
_cell.angle_alpha   90.00
_cell.angle_beta   90.00
_cell.angle_gamma   90.00
#
_symmetry.space_group_name_H-M   'P 1'
#
loop_
_entity.id
_entity.type
_entity.pdbx_description
1 polymer ?
#
loop_
_entity_poly.entity_id
_entity_poly.type
_entity_poly.pdbx_seq_one_letter_code
_entity_poly.pdbx_strand_id
1 'polypeptide(L)'
;MDQSSHMSAATLQIFQHHLYELSKGLRPLAMMTLPSVEATSIVARLRTAGIAHHVHEACQHRINVVFGVASAVRTVQGFMTGPLCNLSAEHDFMLGILLGYDREMQCHRFLSRAGGNTVEAVAEPTHTVAPSEPVLIH
;
A
#
# COMPACT_ATOMS: atom_id res chain seq x y z
N MET A 1 20.27 -1.01 30.19
CA MET A 1 19.49 -2.18 29.76
C MET A 1 19.70 -2.32 28.28
N ASP A 2 20.52 -3.28 27.89
CA ASP A 2 20.92 -3.57 26.52
C ASP A 2 19.76 -4.29 25.83
N GLN A 3 18.89 -3.55 25.14
CA GLN A 3 17.95 -4.17 24.22
C GLN A 3 18.70 -4.43 22.92
N SER A 4 19.45 -5.52 22.90
CA SER A 4 20.02 -6.09 21.69
C SER A 4 18.88 -6.23 20.68
N SER A 5 18.98 -5.48 19.58
CA SER A 5 17.97 -5.38 18.54
C SER A 5 17.69 -6.75 17.91
N HIS A 6 16.68 -7.45 18.43
CA HIS A 6 16.19 -8.72 17.88
C HIS A 6 15.35 -8.46 16.63
N MET A 7 16.01 -8.05 15.56
CA MET A 7 15.41 -7.94 14.24
C MET A 7 16.28 -8.67 13.25
N SER A 8 15.67 -9.51 12.41
CA SER A 8 16.42 -10.24 11.40
C SER A 8 17.06 -9.28 10.39
N ALA A 9 18.18 -9.68 9.79
CA ALA A 9 18.82 -8.91 8.74
C ALA A 9 17.86 -8.67 7.55
N ALA A 10 17.04 -9.67 7.22
CA ALA A 10 16.02 -9.57 6.18
C ALA A 10 14.97 -8.50 6.51
N THR A 11 14.45 -8.48 7.74
CA THR A 11 13.49 -7.45 8.18
C THR A 11 14.10 -6.05 8.09
N LEU A 12 15.36 -5.90 8.52
CA LEU A 12 16.07 -4.62 8.42
C LEU A 12 16.23 -4.16 6.97
N GLN A 13 16.58 -5.07 6.06
CA GLN A 13 16.71 -4.78 4.64
C GLN A 13 15.38 -4.33 4.03
N ILE A 14 14.27 -5.02 4.34
CA ILE A 14 12.92 -4.64 3.87
C ILE A 14 12.54 -3.25 4.42
N PHE A 15 12.82 -3.00 5.70
CA PHE A 15 12.56 -1.70 6.31
C PHE A 15 13.33 -0.57 5.61
N GLN A 16 14.63 -0.76 5.37
CA GLN A 16 15.46 0.21 4.65
C GLN A 16 14.96 0.45 3.23
N HIS A 17 14.52 -0.61 2.54
CA HIS A 17 13.93 -0.49 1.22
C HIS A 17 12.67 0.39 1.24
N HIS A 18 11.75 0.18 2.19
CA HIS A 18 10.59 1.05 2.35
C HIS A 18 10.94 2.50 2.64
N LEU A 19 11.93 2.76 3.49
CA LEU A 19 12.41 4.12 3.74
C LEU A 19 12.95 4.78 2.48
N TYR A 20 13.66 4.02 1.63
CA TYR A 20 14.14 4.51 0.35
C TYR A 20 12.97 4.89 -0.59
N GLU A 21 11.99 4.02 -0.77
CA GLU A 21 10.82 4.30 -1.62
C GLU A 21 10.03 5.53 -1.16
N LEU A 22 9.81 5.65 0.16
CA LEU A 22 9.16 6.81 0.78
C LEU A 22 9.96 8.10 0.52
N SER A 23 11.29 8.05 0.67
CA SER A 23 12.16 9.20 0.44
C SER A 23 12.20 9.66 -1.02
N LYS A 24 11.96 8.74 -1.96
CA LYS A 24 11.86 9.02 -3.40
C LYS A 24 10.46 9.43 -3.85
N GLY A 25 9.48 9.41 -2.94
CA GLY A 25 8.10 9.77 -3.25
C GLY A 25 7.37 8.76 -4.13
N LEU A 26 7.83 7.49 -4.17
CA LEU A 26 7.19 6.46 -5.00
C LEU A 26 5.80 6.08 -4.48
N ARG A 27 5.62 6.16 -3.16
CA ARG A 27 4.34 5.96 -2.47
C ARG A 27 4.34 6.74 -1.16
N PRO A 28 3.17 7.18 -0.67
CA PRO A 28 3.09 7.95 0.57
C PRO A 28 3.09 7.07 1.82
N LEU A 29 2.87 5.75 1.70
CA LEU A 29 2.70 4.84 2.82
C LEU A 29 3.39 3.50 2.57
N ALA A 30 3.96 2.91 3.62
CA ALA A 30 4.45 1.54 3.66
C ALA A 30 3.84 0.81 4.85
N MET A 31 3.73 -0.52 4.74
CA MET A 31 3.22 -1.38 5.81
C MET A 31 4.09 -2.63 5.92
N MET A 32 4.47 -2.98 7.15
CA MET A 32 5.16 -4.23 7.46
C MET A 32 4.34 -5.02 8.50
N THR A 33 4.16 -6.31 8.27
CA THR A 33 3.52 -7.23 9.23
C THR A 33 4.58 -8.05 9.95
N LEU A 34 4.78 -7.80 11.24
CA LEU A 34 5.93 -8.29 11.99
C LEU A 34 5.49 -8.94 13.31
N PRO A 35 6.30 -9.85 13.89
CA PRO A 35 6.15 -10.24 15.29
C PRO A 35 6.31 -9.01 16.21
N SER A 36 5.67 -9.03 17.39
CA SER A 36 5.64 -7.87 18.30
C SER A 36 7.04 -7.36 18.71
N VAL A 37 8.02 -8.25 18.84
CA VAL A 37 9.42 -7.90 19.18
C VAL A 37 10.06 -7.07 18.06
N GLU A 38 9.90 -7.49 16.81
CA GLU A 38 10.43 -6.77 15.65
C GLU A 38 9.67 -5.48 15.40
N ALA A 39 8.34 -5.48 15.56
CA ALA A 39 7.51 -4.29 15.45
C ALA A 39 7.95 -3.19 16.43
N THR A 40 8.27 -3.56 17.68
CA THR A 40 8.78 -2.63 18.70
C THR A 40 10.10 -1.99 18.25
N SER A 41 11.00 -2.79 17.67
CA SER A 41 12.28 -2.32 17.14
C SER A 41 12.11 -1.36 15.96
N ILE A 42 11.19 -1.65 15.04
CA ILE A 42 10.85 -0.76 13.91
C ILE A 42 10.23 0.56 14.40
N VAL A 43 9.28 0.50 15.33
CA VAL A 43 8.64 1.69 15.89
C VAL A 43 9.65 2.61 16.59
N ALA A 44 10.60 2.04 17.34
CA ALA A 44 11.68 2.82 17.95
C ALA A 44 12.51 3.57 16.90
N ARG A 45 12.87 2.91 15.79
CA ARG A 45 13.61 3.54 14.68
C ARG A 45 12.80 4.64 13.98
N LEU A 46 11.51 4.39 13.73
CA LEU A 46 10.61 5.38 13.14
C LEU A 46 10.48 6.64 14.00
N ARG A 47 10.36 6.46 15.33
CA ARG A 47 10.33 7.57 16.29
C ARG A 47 11.63 8.38 16.26
N THR A 48 12.79 7.73 16.31
CA THR A 48 14.10 8.40 16.23
C THR A 48 14.26 9.18 14.92
N ALA A 49 13.73 8.65 13.81
CA ALA A 49 13.79 9.30 12.50
C ALA A 49 12.70 10.38 12.29
N GLY A 50 11.78 10.58 13.25
CA GLY A 50 10.67 11.52 13.10
C GLY A 50 9.65 11.11 12.03
N ILE A 51 9.57 9.83 11.70
CA ILE A 51 8.66 9.32 10.66
C ILE A 51 7.31 8.99 11.29
N ALA A 52 6.24 9.55 10.71
CA ALA A 52 4.87 9.28 11.14
C ALA A 52 4.55 7.79 10.98
N HIS A 53 3.88 7.22 11.98
CA HIS A 53 3.53 5.81 11.98
C HIS A 53 2.22 5.53 12.73
N HIS A 54 1.64 4.38 12.45
CA HIS A 54 0.49 3.80 13.11
C HIS A 54 0.76 2.31 13.35
N VAL A 55 0.44 1.86 14.56
CA VAL A 55 0.57 0.47 14.97
C VAL A 55 -0.83 -0.11 15.06
N HIS A 56 -1.03 -1.23 14.39
CA HIS A 56 -2.31 -1.91 14.30
C HIS A 56 -2.13 -3.40 14.60
N GLU A 57 -2.90 -3.92 15.56
CA GLU A 57 -2.88 -5.33 15.92
C GLU A 57 -3.58 -6.14 14.83
N ALA A 58 -2.81 -6.90 14.04
CA ALA A 58 -3.37 -7.68 12.94
C ALA A 58 -4.00 -8.97 13.44
N CYS A 59 -3.27 -9.71 14.28
CA CYS A 59 -3.67 -10.94 14.96
C CYS A 59 -2.89 -11.04 16.30
N GLN A 60 -3.22 -12.03 17.15
CA GLN A 60 -2.62 -12.26 18.48
C GLN A 60 -1.07 -12.14 18.57
N HIS A 61 -0.33 -12.38 17.49
CA HIS A 61 1.15 -12.34 17.48
C HIS A 61 1.76 -11.57 16.29
N ARG A 62 0.93 -10.87 15.50
CA ARG A 62 1.37 -10.13 14.31
C ARG A 62 0.86 -8.71 14.38
N ILE A 63 1.78 -7.77 14.23
CA ILE A 63 1.52 -6.34 14.29
C ILE A 63 1.78 -5.75 12.91
N ASN A 64 0.82 -5.00 12.40
CA ASN A 64 1.01 -4.15 11.24
C ASN A 64 1.60 -2.82 11.71
N VAL A 65 2.80 -2.52 11.24
CA VAL A 65 3.41 -1.19 11.41
C VAL A 65 3.28 -0.45 10.09
N VAL A 66 2.45 0.57 10.09
CA VAL A 66 2.19 1.43 8.94
C VAL A 66 2.92 2.75 9.14
N PHE A 67 3.65 3.23 8.13
CA PHE A 67 4.47 4.43 8.27
C PHE A 67 4.69 5.14 6.94
N GLY A 68 5.02 6.43 6.99
CA GLY A 68 5.25 7.24 5.80
C GLY A 68 4.90 8.71 6.00
N VAL A 69 4.30 9.31 4.98
CA VAL A 69 3.88 10.71 4.99
C VAL A 69 2.79 10.92 6.04
N ALA A 70 2.93 11.99 6.84
CA ALA A 70 2.04 12.24 7.98
C ALA A 70 0.56 12.31 7.60
N SER A 71 0.19 12.91 6.47
CA SER A 71 -1.20 12.95 5.99
C SER A 71 -1.72 11.54 5.69
N ALA A 72 -0.96 10.72 4.96
CA ALA A 72 -1.34 9.34 4.64
C ALA A 72 -1.49 8.47 5.89
N VAL A 73 -0.57 8.59 6.85
CA VAL A 73 -0.65 7.89 8.13
C VAL A 73 -1.88 8.32 8.92
N ARG A 74 -2.19 9.62 8.98
CA ARG A 74 -3.41 10.12 9.64
C ARG A 74 -4.68 9.64 8.96
N THR A 75 -4.68 9.54 7.63
CA THR A 75 -5.82 9.02 6.87
C THR A 75 -6.11 7.56 7.24
N VAL A 76 -5.10 6.68 7.23
CA VAL A 76 -5.31 5.27 7.59
C VAL A 76 -5.63 5.07 9.06
N GLN A 77 -5.09 5.89 9.96
CA GLN A 77 -5.48 5.88 11.38
C GLN A 77 -6.99 6.07 11.58
N GLY A 78 -7.64 6.84 10.69
CA GLY A 78 -9.07 7.11 10.79
C GLY A 78 -9.96 5.90 10.51
N PHE A 79 -9.52 4.97 9.64
CA PHE A 79 -10.36 3.84 9.21
C PHE A 79 -9.80 2.45 9.54
N MET A 80 -8.51 2.36 9.87
CA MET A 80 -7.82 1.10 10.17
C MET A 80 -7.97 0.75 11.67
N THR A 81 -9.21 0.70 12.15
CA THR A 81 -9.56 0.53 13.57
C THR A 81 -9.90 -0.92 13.96
N GLY A 82 -10.16 -1.78 12.96
CA GLY A 82 -10.46 -3.20 13.14
C GLY A 82 -9.74 -4.07 12.10
N PRO A 83 -10.01 -5.38 12.07
CA PRO A 83 -9.31 -6.30 11.19
C PRO A 83 -9.31 -5.83 9.73
N LEU A 84 -8.15 -5.90 9.05
CA LEU A 84 -8.02 -5.44 7.67
C LEU A 84 -8.99 -6.15 6.70
N CYS A 85 -9.34 -7.41 6.98
CA CYS A 85 -10.32 -8.16 6.19
C CYS A 85 -11.74 -7.56 6.24
N ASN A 86 -12.03 -6.73 7.24
CA ASN A 86 -13.34 -6.11 7.43
C ASN A 86 -13.39 -4.67 6.88
N LEU A 87 -12.34 -4.19 6.22
CA LEU A 87 -12.38 -2.88 5.56
C LEU A 87 -13.48 -2.86 4.49
N SER A 88 -14.24 -1.76 4.43
CA SER A 88 -15.18 -1.51 3.33
C SER A 88 -14.43 -1.45 1.99
N ALA A 89 -15.17 -1.54 0.88
CA ALA A 89 -14.56 -1.46 -0.45
C ALA A 89 -13.81 -0.12 -0.63
N GLU A 90 -14.38 0.98 -0.14
CA GLU A 90 -13.80 2.33 -0.19
C GLU A 90 -12.52 2.41 0.64
N HIS A 91 -12.53 1.88 1.87
CA HIS A 91 -11.36 1.92 2.75
C HIS A 91 -10.21 1.05 2.23
N ASP A 92 -10.51 -0.12 1.67
CA ASP A 92 -9.51 -0.98 1.02
C ASP A 92 -8.98 -0.36 -0.27
N PHE A 93 -9.83 0.33 -1.04
CA PHE A 93 -9.39 1.13 -2.19
C PHE A 93 -8.41 2.22 -1.75
N MET A 94 -8.80 3.04 -0.77
CA MET A 94 -7.94 4.10 -0.22
C MET A 94 -6.62 3.55 0.31
N LEU A 95 -6.65 2.45 1.07
CA LEU A 95 -5.44 1.81 1.59
C LEU A 95 -4.51 1.35 0.45
N GLY A 96 -5.06 0.69 -0.57
CA GLY A 96 -4.26 0.22 -1.71
C GLY A 96 -3.59 1.35 -2.48
N ILE A 97 -4.32 2.44 -2.75
CA ILE A 97 -3.76 3.63 -3.40
C ILE A 97 -2.64 4.25 -2.56
N LEU A 98 -2.81 4.36 -1.24
CA LEU A 98 -1.79 4.91 -0.35
C LEU A 98 -0.54 4.01 -0.25
N LEU A 99 -0.71 2.69 -0.37
CA LEU A 99 0.40 1.73 -0.41
C LEU A 99 1.12 1.68 -1.77
N GLY A 100 0.63 2.42 -2.77
CA GLY A 100 1.22 2.50 -4.10
C GLY A 100 0.80 1.36 -5.04
N TYR A 101 -0.33 0.70 -4.78
CA TYR A 101 -0.88 -0.23 -5.75
C TYR A 101 -1.38 0.50 -7.00
N ASP A 102 -1.36 -0.23 -8.11
CA ASP A 102 -1.85 0.28 -9.38
C ASP A 102 -3.33 0.69 -9.28
N ARG A 103 -3.66 1.80 -9.94
CA ARG A 103 -4.97 2.44 -9.84
C ARG A 103 -6.04 1.64 -10.56
N GLU A 104 -5.72 1.11 -11.74
CA GLU A 104 -6.66 0.32 -12.56
C GLU A 104 -6.99 -0.99 -11.85
N MET A 105 -5.98 -1.69 -11.33
CA MET A 105 -6.17 -2.89 -10.52
C MET A 105 -7.01 -2.62 -9.26
N GLN A 106 -6.79 -1.49 -8.59
CA GLN A 106 -7.61 -1.11 -7.44
C GLN A 106 -9.05 -0.74 -7.84
N CYS A 107 -9.28 -0.14 -9.01
CA CYS A 107 -10.63 0.08 -9.54
C CYS A 107 -11.36 -1.24 -9.79
N HIS A 108 -10.72 -2.20 -10.45
CA HIS A 108 -11.30 -3.54 -10.66
C HIS A 108 -11.63 -4.24 -9.34
N ARG A 109 -10.70 -4.19 -8.37
CA ARG A 109 -10.90 -4.75 -7.04
C ARG A 109 -12.04 -4.06 -6.28
N PHE A 110 -12.14 -2.74 -6.37
CA PHE A 110 -13.23 -1.98 -5.75
C PHE A 110 -14.59 -2.38 -6.31
N LEU A 111 -14.74 -2.38 -7.65
CA LEU A 111 -15.99 -2.76 -8.32
C LEU A 111 -16.42 -4.17 -7.93
N SER A 112 -15.49 -5.12 -7.90
CA SER A 112 -15.76 -6.50 -7.49
C SER A 112 -16.24 -6.63 -6.03
N ARG A 113 -15.79 -5.75 -5.12
CA ARG A 113 -16.19 -5.77 -3.70
C ARG A 113 -17.43 -4.94 -3.39
N ALA A 114 -17.65 -3.84 -4.09
CA ALA A 114 -18.74 -2.89 -3.84
C ALA A 114 -20.09 -3.38 -4.40
N GLY A 115 -20.10 -4.25 -5.40
CA GLY A 115 -21.32 -4.83 -5.95
C GLY A 115 -21.01 -6.01 -6.85
N GLY A 116 -21.53 -7.19 -6.52
CA GLY A 116 -21.41 -8.40 -7.34
C GLY A 116 -22.23 -8.34 -8.63
N ASN A 117 -21.93 -7.39 -9.53
CA ASN A 117 -22.31 -7.48 -10.93
C ASN A 117 -21.03 -7.41 -11.76
N THR A 118 -20.82 -8.49 -12.50
CA THR A 118 -19.84 -8.67 -13.59
C THR A 118 -19.50 -7.33 -14.24
N VAL A 119 -18.24 -6.90 -14.05
CA VAL A 119 -17.54 -6.22 -15.13
C VAL A 119 -17.47 -7.23 -16.26
N GLU A 120 -18.48 -7.22 -17.14
CA GLU A 120 -18.26 -7.68 -18.51
C GLU A 120 -16.99 -7.00 -18.98
N ALA A 121 -16.08 -7.82 -19.52
CA ALA A 121 -14.82 -7.38 -20.06
C ALA A 121 -15.04 -6.10 -20.85
N VAL A 122 -14.49 -4.99 -20.34
CA VAL A 122 -14.39 -3.77 -21.14
C VAL A 122 -13.51 -4.18 -22.31
N ALA A 123 -14.15 -4.45 -23.44
CA ALA A 123 -13.47 -4.71 -24.69
C ALA A 123 -12.50 -3.55 -24.88
N GLU A 124 -11.21 -3.88 -25.03
CA GLU A 124 -10.20 -2.92 -25.46
C GLU A 124 -10.79 -2.08 -26.60
N PRO A 125 -10.65 -0.75 -26.57
CA PRO A 125 -11.03 0.05 -27.72
C PRO A 125 -10.16 -0.46 -28.88
N THR A 126 -10.77 -1.21 -29.78
CA THR A 126 -10.12 -1.64 -31.01
C THR A 126 -9.87 -0.34 -31.76
N HIS A 127 -8.63 0.17 -31.67
CA HIS A 127 -8.14 1.16 -32.60
C HIS A 127 -8.06 0.47 -33.96
N THR A 128 -9.19 0.38 -34.64
CA THR A 128 -9.26 0.08 -36.06
C THR A 128 -8.61 1.26 -36.76
N VAL A 129 -7.30 1.17 -36.96
CA VAL A 129 -6.60 2.03 -37.90
C VAL A 129 -7.21 1.74 -39.25
N ALA A 130 -8.05 2.67 -39.73
CA ALA A 130 -8.54 2.62 -41.10
C ALA A 130 -7.34 2.56 -42.05
N PRO A 131 -7.36 1.73 -43.11
CA PRO A 131 -6.26 1.69 -44.06
C PRO A 131 -6.14 3.08 -44.69
N SER A 132 -5.00 3.73 -44.45
CA SER A 132 -4.62 4.97 -45.12
C SER A 132 -4.59 4.73 -46.63
N GLU A 133 -5.42 5.46 -47.38
CA GLU A 133 -5.38 5.49 -48.84
C GLU A 133 -3.96 5.83 -49.33
N PRO A 134 -3.49 5.20 -50.43
CA PRO A 134 -2.18 5.52 -50.96
C PRO A 134 -2.19 6.95 -51.50
N VAL A 135 -1.36 7.81 -50.91
CA VAL A 135 -1.07 9.16 -51.42
C VAL A 135 -0.46 9.00 -52.81
N LEU A 136 -1.21 9.36 -53.85
CA LEU A 136 -0.71 9.47 -55.21
C LEU A 136 0.13 10.76 -55.30
N ILE A 137 1.44 10.61 -55.41
CA ILE A 137 2.34 11.73 -55.71
C ILE A 137 2.29 11.97 -57.22
N HIS A 138 1.82 13.16 -57.62
CA HIS A 138 1.97 13.70 -58.98
C HIS A 138 3.18 14.60 -59.05
#